data_AF-A0A520RYL4-F1
#
_entry.id   AF-A0A520RYL4-F1
#
_cell.length_a   1.000
_cell.length_b   1.000
_cell.length_c   1.000
_cell.angle_alpha   90.00
_cell.angle_beta   90.00
_cell.angle_gamma   90.00
#
_symmetry.space_group_name_H-M   'P 1'
#
loop_
_entity.id
_entity.type
_entity.pdbx_description
1 polymer ?
#
loop_
_entity_poly.entity_id
_entity_poly.type
_entity_poly.pdbx_seq_one_letter_code
_entity_poly.pdbx_strand_id
1 'polypeptide(L)'
;MHKTISLFEAALPLLTMLACLVLGSVFFPIGTELLVFVMFIAAAVAGLIAARHGHDWDAIQRSTGTKFATVLPVILILLSIGMLIGTWMFSGTIPMLVYYGVQLVNPRFMIITAFLVTGMMSMTGSSWAAAGTIGVALMGVATAIEAPLAAT
;
A
#
# COMPACT_ATOMS: atom_id res chain seq x y z
N MET A 1 -35.46 -12.61 -8.17
CA MET A 1 -34.50 -13.29 -9.08
C MET A 1 -33.19 -12.51 -8.99
N HIS A 2 -32.17 -13.06 -8.34
CA HIS A 2 -30.87 -12.39 -8.22
C HIS A 2 -30.22 -12.38 -9.61
N LYS A 3 -30.10 -11.19 -10.23
CA LYS A 3 -29.34 -11.02 -11.47
C LYS A 3 -27.88 -11.28 -11.14
N THR A 4 -27.25 -12.19 -11.87
CA THR A 4 -25.80 -12.41 -11.79
C THR A 4 -25.10 -11.13 -12.22
N ILE A 5 -24.20 -10.63 -11.38
CA ILE A 5 -23.40 -9.43 -11.66
C ILE A 5 -22.64 -9.68 -12.96
N SER A 6 -22.80 -8.79 -13.94
CA SER A 6 -22.04 -8.87 -15.19
C SER A 6 -20.56 -8.59 -14.93
N LEU A 7 -19.67 -9.24 -15.67
CA LEU A 7 -18.22 -9.02 -15.56
C LEU A 7 -17.85 -7.53 -15.75
N PHE A 8 -18.64 -6.82 -16.56
CA PHE A 8 -18.52 -5.38 -16.77
C PHE A 8 -18.87 -4.56 -15.51
N GLU A 9 -19.93 -4.94 -14.80
CA GLU A 9 -20.35 -4.25 -13.57
C GLU A 9 -19.40 -4.55 -12.41
N ALA A 10 -18.87 -5.77 -12.33
CA ALA A 10 -17.86 -6.13 -11.33
C ALA A 10 -16.52 -5.39 -11.54
N ALA A 11 -16.15 -5.10 -12.80
CA ALA A 11 -14.94 -4.36 -13.13
C ALA A 11 -15.07 -2.84 -12.89
N LEU A 12 -16.30 -2.32 -12.81
CA LEU A 12 -16.56 -0.88 -12.80
C LEU A 12 -15.96 -0.14 -11.58
N PRO A 13 -16.01 -0.65 -10.34
CA PRO A 13 -15.31 -0.03 -9.21
C PRO A 13 -13.79 -0.02 -9.37
N LEU A 14 -13.20 -1.08 -9.94
CA LEU A 14 -11.76 -1.17 -10.20
C LEU A 14 -11.33 -0.16 -11.28
N LEU A 15 -12.09 -0.06 -12.36
CA LEU A 15 -11.86 0.91 -13.43
C LEU A 15 -12.01 2.34 -12.93
N THR A 16 -13.02 2.59 -12.08
CA THR A 16 -13.22 3.90 -11.44
C THR A 16 -12.01 4.25 -10.57
N MET A 17 -11.53 3.29 -9.78
CA MET A 17 -10.37 3.49 -8.93
C MET A 17 -9.11 3.84 -9.76
N LEU A 18 -8.84 3.10 -10.84
CA LEU A 18 -7.72 3.35 -11.73
C LEU A 18 -7.84 4.72 -12.42
N ALA A 19 -9.02 5.04 -12.96
CA ALA A 19 -9.27 6.29 -13.65
C ALA A 19 -9.10 7.49 -12.71
N CYS A 20 -9.65 7.44 -11.50
CA CYS A 20 -9.48 8.50 -10.52
C CYS A 20 -8.03 8.65 -10.04
N LEU A 21 -7.24 7.58 -10.00
CA LEU A 21 -5.83 7.66 -9.62
C LEU A 21 -4.99 8.32 -10.72
N VAL A 22 -5.22 7.97 -11.99
CA VAL A 22 -4.55 8.59 -13.14
C VAL A 22 -4.97 10.06 -13.29
N LEU A 23 -6.27 10.35 -13.28
CA LEU A 23 -6.77 11.72 -13.41
C LEU A 23 -6.38 12.57 -12.20
N GLY A 24 -6.49 11.99 -11.00
CA GLY A 24 -6.12 12.65 -9.76
C GLY A 24 -4.67 13.08 -9.75
N SER A 25 -3.75 12.16 -10.09
CA SER A 25 -2.31 12.45 -10.09
C SER A 25 -1.90 13.49 -11.14
N VAL A 26 -2.62 13.60 -12.26
CA VAL A 26 -2.32 14.58 -13.33
C VAL A 26 -2.90 15.96 -13.04
N PHE A 27 -4.15 16.03 -12.56
CA PHE A 27 -4.88 17.30 -12.42
C PHE A 27 -4.77 17.91 -11.03
N PHE A 28 -4.55 17.10 -10.00
CA PHE A 28 -4.47 17.56 -8.62
C PHE A 28 -3.21 17.02 -7.94
N PRO A 29 -2.20 17.86 -7.63
CA PRO A 29 -1.04 17.47 -6.85
C PRO A 29 -1.41 17.34 -5.35
N ILE A 30 -2.50 16.63 -5.04
CA ILE A 30 -2.86 16.24 -3.68
C ILE A 30 -2.02 15.01 -3.36
N GLY A 31 -1.36 15.01 -2.20
CA GLY A 31 -0.51 13.92 -1.76
C GLY A 31 -1.31 12.65 -1.42
N THR A 32 -1.08 12.10 -0.22
CA THR A 32 -1.74 10.87 0.24
C THR A 32 -3.27 10.97 0.34
N GLU A 33 -3.81 12.19 0.45
CA GLU A 33 -5.26 12.44 0.50
C GLU A 33 -5.98 11.96 -0.76
N LEU A 34 -5.31 12.01 -1.93
CA LEU A 34 -5.89 11.55 -3.19
C LEU A 34 -6.34 10.09 -3.11
N LEU A 35 -5.55 9.24 -2.45
CA LEU A 35 -5.85 7.81 -2.30
C LEU A 35 -7.15 7.58 -1.53
N VAL A 36 -7.39 8.37 -0.47
CA VAL A 36 -8.58 8.25 0.38
C VAL A 36 -9.82 8.66 -0.42
N PHE A 37 -9.75 9.78 -1.15
CA PHE A 37 -10.85 10.22 -2.01
C PHE A 37 -11.19 9.19 -3.11
N VAL A 38 -10.17 8.64 -3.77
CA VAL A 38 -10.33 7.59 -4.78
C VAL A 38 -11.05 6.36 -4.20
N MET A 39 -10.66 5.93 -2.99
CA MET A 39 -11.27 4.79 -2.31
C MET A 39 -12.75 5.05 -1.97
N PHE A 40 -13.09 6.26 -1.49
CA PHE A 40 -14.47 6.62 -1.21
C PHE A 40 -15.35 6.62 -2.45
N ILE A 41 -14.86 7.16 -3.58
CA ILE A 41 -15.59 7.18 -4.84
C ILE A 41 -15.80 5.75 -5.35
N ALA A 42 -14.76 4.92 -5.35
CA ALA A 42 -14.88 3.51 -5.76
C ALA A 42 -15.85 2.73 -4.88
N ALA A 43 -15.84 2.97 -3.55
CA ALA A 43 -16.79 2.37 -2.61
C ALA A 43 -18.23 2.83 -2.88
N ALA A 44 -18.45 4.12 -3.18
CA ALA A 44 -19.76 4.64 -3.53
C ALA A 44 -20.31 4.00 -4.82
N VAL A 45 -19.45 3.82 -5.84
CA VAL A 45 -19.81 3.13 -7.08
C VAL A 45 -20.16 1.66 -6.82
N ALA A 46 -19.34 0.95 -6.04
CA ALA A 46 -19.62 -0.44 -5.66
C ALA A 46 -20.93 -0.58 -4.87
N GLY A 47 -21.19 0.34 -3.94
CA GLY A 47 -22.44 0.41 -3.18
C GLY A 47 -23.66 0.68 -4.06
N LEU A 48 -23.54 1.58 -5.03
CA LEU A 48 -24.60 1.87 -6.00
C LEU A 48 -24.94 0.65 -6.87
N ILE A 49 -23.92 -0.10 -7.33
CA ILE A 49 -24.11 -1.32 -8.12
C ILE A 49 -24.82 -2.40 -7.28
N ALA A 50 -24.41 -2.57 -6.01
CA ALA A 50 -25.05 -3.51 -5.09
C ALA A 50 -26.52 -3.14 -4.83
N ALA A 51 -26.82 -1.87 -4.59
CA ALA A 51 -28.19 -1.38 -4.41
C ALA A 51 -29.04 -1.58 -5.69
N ARG A 52 -28.48 -1.34 -6.88
CA ARG A 52 -29.15 -1.56 -8.18
C ARG A 52 -29.49 -3.03 -8.43
N HIS A 53 -28.74 -3.96 -7.84
CA HIS A 53 -29.00 -5.40 -7.92
C HIS A 53 -30.01 -5.90 -6.88
N GLY A 54 -30.58 -5.00 -6.07
CA GLY A 54 -31.60 -5.34 -5.08
C GLY A 54 -31.03 -5.92 -3.78
N HIS A 55 -29.73 -5.71 -3.51
CA HIS A 55 -29.19 -6.04 -2.20
C HIS A 55 -29.66 -5.02 -1.16
N ASP A 56 -30.19 -5.52 -0.05
CA ASP A 56 -30.56 -4.69 1.09
C ASP A 56 -29.33 -3.99 1.70
N TRP A 57 -29.56 -2.79 2.23
CA TRP A 57 -28.53 -2.01 2.92
C TRP A 57 -27.89 -2.80 4.07
N ASP A 58 -28.69 -3.54 4.84
CA ASP A 58 -28.21 -4.41 5.91
C ASP A 58 -27.29 -5.52 5.40
N ALA A 59 -27.56 -6.05 4.20
CA ALA A 59 -26.72 -7.07 3.59
C ALA A 59 -25.37 -6.48 3.17
N ILE A 60 -25.36 -5.27 2.60
CA ILE A 60 -24.14 -4.54 2.24
C ILE A 60 -23.31 -4.23 3.49
N GLN A 61 -23.95 -3.74 4.56
CA GLN A 61 -23.26 -3.44 5.84
C GLN A 61 -22.70 -4.70 6.49
N ARG A 62 -23.45 -5.81 6.54
CA ARG A 62 -22.96 -7.09 7.09
C ARG A 62 -21.78 -7.64 6.29
N SER A 63 -21.84 -7.60 4.96
CA SER A 63 -20.73 -8.03 4.09
C SER A 63 -19.49 -7.16 4.31
N THR A 64 -19.69 -5.86 4.47
CA THR A 64 -18.61 -4.91 4.74
C THR A 64 -17.99 -5.15 6.13
N GLY A 65 -18.81 -5.31 7.17
CA GLY A 65 -18.34 -5.57 8.54
C GLY A 65 -17.56 -6.88 8.68
N THR A 66 -18.00 -7.94 8.01
CA THR A 66 -17.27 -9.22 7.99
C THR A 66 -15.90 -9.09 7.30
N LYS A 67 -15.83 -8.37 6.18
CA LYS A 67 -14.55 -8.06 5.51
C LYS A 67 -13.63 -7.22 6.41
N PHE A 68 -14.16 -6.22 7.11
CA PHE A 68 -13.39 -5.42 8.07
C PHE A 68 -12.79 -6.28 9.18
N ALA A 69 -13.55 -7.23 9.74
CA ALA A 69 -13.05 -8.14 10.76
C ALA A 69 -11.88 -8.99 10.26
N THR A 70 -11.86 -9.37 8.98
CA THR A 70 -10.72 -10.10 8.37
C THR A 70 -9.46 -9.25 8.24
N VAL A 71 -9.59 -7.92 8.15
CA VAL A 71 -8.45 -6.99 8.02
C VAL A 71 -7.85 -6.61 9.39
N LEU A 72 -8.61 -6.76 10.48
CA LEU A 72 -8.18 -6.38 11.83
C LEU A 72 -6.83 -7.01 12.25
N PRO A 73 -6.55 -8.31 12.02
CA PRO A 73 -5.24 -8.89 12.32
C PRO A 73 -4.10 -8.25 11.55
N VAL A 74 -4.32 -7.87 10.28
CA VAL A 74 -3.32 -7.21 9.45
C VAL A 74 -2.97 -5.83 10.02
N ILE A 75 -3.97 -5.08 10.51
CA ILE A 75 -3.74 -3.79 11.17
C ILE A 75 -2.86 -3.97 12.42
N LEU A 76 -3.12 -5.00 13.23
CA LEU A 76 -2.30 -5.30 14.42
C LEU A 76 -0.86 -5.67 14.07
N ILE A 77 -0.66 -6.41 12.95
CA ILE A 77 0.69 -6.71 12.43
C ILE A 77 1.39 -5.42 11.99
N LEU A 78 0.72 -4.57 11.21
CA LEU A 78 1.29 -3.29 10.76
C LEU A 78 1.64 -2.36 11.93
N LEU A 79 0.80 -2.34 12.98
CA LEU A 79 1.08 -1.61 14.21
C LEU A 79 2.34 -2.15 14.90
N SER A 80 2.47 -3.48 14.99
CA SER A 80 3.65 -4.13 15.59
C SER A 80 4.93 -3.83 14.82
N ILE A 81 4.85 -3.82 13.48
CA ILE A 81 5.96 -3.42 12.60
C ILE A 81 6.32 -1.95 12.86
N GLY A 82 5.34 -1.05 12.97
CA GLY A 82 5.58 0.35 13.31
C GLY A 82 6.32 0.55 14.63
N MET A 83 5.91 -0.17 15.68
CA MET A 83 6.59 -0.15 16.98
C MET A 83 8.03 -0.69 16.90
N LEU A 84 8.24 -1.75 16.11
CA LEU A 84 9.56 -2.34 15.88
C LEU A 84 10.50 -1.35 15.16
N ILE A 85 10.03 -0.72 14.09
CA ILE A 85 10.79 0.31 13.36
C ILE A 85 11.13 1.47 14.31
N GLY A 86 10.17 1.95 15.11
CA GLY A 86 10.40 3.02 16.08
C GLY A 86 11.48 2.65 17.11
N THR A 87 11.45 1.42 17.62
CA THR A 87 12.45 0.92 18.57
C THR A 87 13.83 0.77 17.93
N TRP A 88 13.90 0.35 16.66
CA TRP A 88 15.16 0.27 15.91
C TRP A 88 15.74 1.63 15.55
N MET A 89 14.89 2.62 15.28
CA MET A 89 15.31 4.01 15.12
C MET A 89 15.90 4.55 16.42
N PHE A 90 15.23 4.32 17.56
CA PHE A 90 15.68 4.80 18.87
C PHE A 90 16.96 4.10 19.35
N SER A 91 17.07 2.78 19.17
CA SER A 91 18.26 2.00 19.56
C SER A 91 19.46 2.22 18.65
N GLY A 92 19.31 2.95 17.53
CA GLY A 92 20.39 3.16 16.58
C GLY A 92 20.63 1.98 15.62
N THR A 93 19.81 0.93 15.66
CA THR A 93 19.93 -0.23 14.77
C THR A 93 19.73 0.15 13.30
N ILE A 94 18.66 0.91 12.97
CA ILE A 94 18.45 1.40 11.59
C ILE A 94 19.55 2.39 11.18
N PRO A 95 19.92 3.41 11.98
CA PRO A 95 21.06 4.27 11.67
C PRO A 95 22.38 3.52 11.39
N MET A 96 22.67 2.47 12.16
CA MET A 96 23.84 1.61 11.92
C MET A 96 23.74 0.89 10.58
N LEU A 97 22.58 0.32 10.25
CA LEU A 97 22.34 -0.33 8.95
C LEU A 97 22.49 0.66 7.79
N VAL A 98 22.04 1.90 7.95
CA VAL A 98 22.22 2.95 6.94
C VAL A 98 23.71 3.27 6.76
N TYR A 99 24.45 3.45 7.85
CA TYR A 99 25.89 3.74 7.81
C TYR A 99 26.69 2.68 7.05
N TYR A 100 26.46 1.39 7.36
CA TYR A 100 27.12 0.30 6.63
C TYR A 100 26.56 0.11 5.22
N GLY A 101 25.27 0.37 5.01
CA GLY A 101 24.63 0.31 3.70
C GLY A 101 25.27 1.28 2.71
N VAL A 102 25.53 2.52 3.13
CA VAL A 102 26.23 3.52 2.30
C VAL A 102 27.65 3.09 1.94
N GLN A 103 28.35 2.38 2.83
CA GLN A 103 29.71 1.89 2.54
C GLN A 103 29.72 0.68 1.61
N LEU A 104 28.70 -0.17 1.69
CA LEU A 104 28.62 -1.41 0.91
C LEU A 104 28.02 -1.18 -0.49
N VAL A 105 27.14 -0.19 -0.65
CA VAL A 105 26.38 0.05 -1.88
C VAL A 105 27.08 1.09 -2.74
N ASN A 106 27.41 0.73 -3.98
CA ASN A 106 27.80 1.71 -4.98
C ASN A 106 26.56 2.51 -5.42
N PRO A 107 26.57 3.85 -5.35
CA PRO A 107 25.42 4.69 -5.69
C PRO A 107 24.83 4.40 -7.08
N ARG A 108 25.68 3.98 -8.03
CA ARG A 108 25.26 3.66 -9.41
C ARG A 108 24.33 2.44 -9.50
N PHE A 109 24.44 1.50 -8.57
CA PHE A 109 23.67 0.24 -8.59
C PHE A 109 22.55 0.18 -7.56
N MET A 110 22.32 1.26 -6.80
CA MET A 110 21.43 1.21 -5.66
C MET A 110 19.99 0.80 -6.02
N ILE A 111 19.43 1.33 -7.11
CA ILE A 111 18.07 0.99 -7.55
C ILE A 111 17.94 -0.51 -7.85
N ILE A 112 18.96 -1.09 -8.51
CA ILE A 112 18.97 -2.52 -8.85
C ILE A 112 19.07 -3.36 -7.57
N THR A 113 19.93 -2.97 -6.63
CA THR A 113 20.06 -3.67 -5.35
C THR A 113 18.78 -3.57 -4.52
N ALA A 114 18.13 -2.39 -4.48
CA ALA A 114 16.88 -2.18 -3.77
C ALA A 114 15.76 -3.04 -4.36
N PHE A 115 15.64 -3.10 -5.68
CA PHE A 115 14.67 -3.94 -6.37
C PHE A 115 14.88 -5.43 -6.05
N LEU A 116 16.11 -5.94 -6.17
CA LEU A 116 16.41 -7.35 -5.94
C LEU A 116 16.18 -7.75 -4.49
N VAL A 117 16.65 -6.95 -3.53
CA VAL A 117 16.49 -7.21 -2.10
C VAL A 117 15.03 -7.16 -1.69
N THR A 118 14.28 -6.16 -2.17
CA THR A 118 12.84 -6.05 -1.91
C THR A 118 12.07 -7.20 -2.54
N GLY A 119 12.43 -7.62 -3.76
CA GLY A 119 11.86 -8.78 -4.43
C GLY A 119 12.06 -10.07 -3.66
N MET A 120 13.30 -10.34 -3.21
CA MET A 120 13.61 -11.51 -2.39
C MET A 120 12.84 -11.51 -1.07
N MET A 121 12.77 -10.37 -0.37
CA MET A 121 12.00 -10.26 0.87
C MET A 121 10.50 -10.50 0.64
N SER A 122 9.95 -9.96 -0.45
CA SER A 122 8.54 -10.16 -0.81
C SER A 122 8.21 -11.61 -1.19
N MET A 123 9.20 -12.47 -1.50
CA MET A 123 8.96 -13.91 -1.68
C MET A 123 8.77 -14.63 -0.34
N THR A 124 9.34 -14.10 0.75
CA THR A 124 9.28 -14.71 2.09
C THR A 124 8.19 -14.12 2.98
N GLY A 125 7.62 -12.98 2.60
CA GLY A 125 6.62 -12.26 3.39
C GLY A 125 5.62 -11.50 2.52
N SER A 126 4.72 -10.75 3.15
CA SER A 126 3.82 -9.84 2.41
C SER A 126 4.59 -8.62 1.93
N SER A 127 4.13 -8.02 0.83
CA SER A 127 4.71 -6.77 0.29
C SER A 127 4.74 -5.65 1.35
N TRP A 128 3.71 -5.56 2.19
CA TRP A 128 3.64 -4.60 3.29
C TRP A 128 4.69 -4.83 4.38
N ALA A 129 4.99 -6.09 4.70
CA ALA A 129 6.05 -6.41 5.66
C ALA A 129 7.45 -6.11 5.10
N ALA A 130 7.67 -6.38 3.81
CA ALA A 130 8.92 -6.05 3.12
C ALA A 130 9.16 -4.53 3.10
N ALA A 131 8.13 -3.74 2.77
CA ALA A 131 8.21 -2.28 2.78
C ALA A 131 8.56 -1.72 4.17
N GLY A 132 7.96 -2.25 5.24
CA GLY A 132 8.21 -1.78 6.61
C GLY A 132 9.60 -2.11 7.17
N THR A 133 10.21 -3.21 6.74
CA THR A 133 11.49 -3.67 7.31
C THR A 133 12.69 -3.18 6.51
N ILE A 134 12.91 -3.76 5.32
CA ILE A 134 14.08 -3.45 4.50
C ILE A 134 13.87 -2.19 3.65
N GLY A 135 12.61 -1.88 3.28
CA GLY A 135 12.29 -0.68 2.52
C GLY A 135 12.69 0.60 3.26
N VAL A 136 12.34 0.74 4.53
CA VAL A 136 12.73 1.91 5.35
C VAL A 136 14.25 2.05 5.47
N ALA A 137 14.97 0.93 5.63
CA ALA A 137 16.42 0.94 5.69
C ALA A 137 17.04 1.38 4.35
N LEU A 138 16.53 0.86 3.23
CA LEU A 138 16.96 1.24 1.88
C LEU A 138 16.65 2.70 1.56
N MET A 139 15.47 3.21 1.96
CA MET A 139 15.13 4.64 1.86
C MET A 139 16.09 5.51 2.68
N GLY A 140 16.52 5.05 3.86
CA GLY A 140 17.54 5.72 4.67
C GLY A 140 18.89 5.81 3.97
N VAL A 141 19.36 4.70 3.38
CA VAL A 141 20.59 4.68 2.55
C VAL A 141 20.43 5.58 1.34
N ALA A 142 19.27 5.53 0.67
CA ALA A 142 19.00 6.31 -0.52
C ALA A 142 19.02 7.82 -0.26
N THR A 143 18.47 8.23 0.86
CA THR A 143 18.52 9.62 1.33
C THR A 143 19.95 10.05 1.61
N ALA A 144 20.76 9.18 2.23
CA ALA A 144 22.14 9.48 2.59
C ALA A 144 23.09 9.66 1.38
N ILE A 145 22.78 9.03 0.24
CA ILE A 145 23.56 9.16 -1.01
C ILE A 145 22.87 10.01 -2.08
N GLU A 146 21.82 10.76 -1.69
CA GLU A 146 21.04 11.65 -2.57
C GLU A 146 20.48 10.99 -3.84
N ALA A 147 20.10 9.72 -3.75
CA ALA A 147 19.50 9.03 -4.88
C ALA A 147 17.98 9.28 -4.98
N PRO A 148 17.36 8.98 -6.15
CA PRO A 148 15.94 9.20 -6.35
C PRO A 148 15.08 8.31 -5.43
N LEU A 149 14.50 8.91 -4.39
CA LEU A 149 13.65 8.23 -3.40
C LEU A 149 12.38 7.63 -4.02
N ALA A 150 11.88 8.21 -5.12
CA ALA A 150 10.70 7.69 -5.82
C ALA A 150 10.95 6.35 -6.52
N ALA A 151 12.21 5.97 -6.72
CA ALA A 151 12.61 4.76 -7.44
C ALA A 151 13.20 3.67 -6.52
N THR A 152 13.25 3.89 -5.20
CA THR A 152 13.87 3.02 -4.18
C THR A 152 12.89 2.67 -3.09
#